data_AF-A0A4R3ZY38-F1
#
_entry.id   AF-A0A4R3ZY38-F1
#
_cell.length_a   1.000
_cell.length_b   1.000
_cell.length_c   1.000
_cell.angle_alpha   90.00
_cell.angle_beta   90.00
_cell.angle_gamma   90.00
#
_symmetry.space_group_name_H-M   'P 1'
#
loop_
_entity.id
_entity.type
_entity.pdbx_description
1 polymer ?
#
loop_
_entity_poly.entity_id
_entity_poly.type
_entity_poly.pdbx_seq_one_letter_code
_entity_poly.pdbx_strand_id
1 'polypeptide(L)'
;MLLYRNDTFIQFLEGPPAEIDSLMEDISADDRHDRLQVLVVEQTSRRSFGDWKMGFGMPKETRPTGVDGVRDSFDDLTSGSSYDEVRRAAQDFSIWFKVKERAISY
;
A
#
# COMPACT_ATOMS: atom_id res chain seq x y z
N MET A 1 3.80 5.74 0.57
CA MET A 1 3.60 5.15 -0.79
C MET A 1 2.12 5.22 -1.12
N LEU A 2 1.74 5.51 -2.37
CA LEU A 2 0.36 5.52 -2.84
C LEU A 2 0.22 4.61 -4.07
N LEU A 3 -0.71 3.66 -4.00
CA LEU A 3 -1.09 2.78 -5.09
C LEU A 3 -2.48 3.15 -5.59
N TYR A 4 -2.70 3.11 -6.90
CA TYR A 4 -4.02 3.32 -7.49
C TYR A 4 -4.31 2.26 -8.55
N ARG A 5 -5.46 1.58 -8.42
CA ARG A 5 -5.99 0.61 -9.38
C ARG A 5 -7.51 0.50 -9.20
N ASN A 6 -8.25 0.38 -10.30
CA ASN A 6 -9.70 0.13 -10.32
C ASN A 6 -10.49 1.06 -9.37
N ASP A 7 -10.27 2.37 -9.53
CA ASP A 7 -10.88 3.44 -8.71
C ASP A 7 -10.65 3.32 -7.20
N THR A 8 -9.65 2.53 -6.79
CA THR A 8 -9.28 2.30 -5.40
C THR A 8 -7.87 2.81 -5.14
N PHE A 9 -7.71 3.55 -4.03
CA PHE A 9 -6.42 4.03 -3.54
C PHE A 9 -5.97 3.22 -2.33
N ILE A 10 -4.68 2.86 -2.28
CA ILE A 10 -4.05 2.28 -1.09
C ILE A 10 -2.84 3.13 -0.73
N GLN A 11 -2.83 3.65 0.50
CA GLN A 11 -1.75 4.51 0.99
C GLN A 11 -1.04 3.89 2.20
N PHE A 12 0.29 3.85 2.13
CA PHE A 12 1.15 3.48 3.25
C PHE A 12 1.78 4.76 3.82
N LEU A 13 1.49 5.03 5.09
CA LEU A 13 1.95 6.19 5.83
C LEU A 13 2.93 5.75 6.94
N GLU A 14 4.10 6.39 7.03
CA GLU A 14 5.10 6.15 8.08
C GLU A 14 5.60 7.48 8.65
N GLY A 15 5.50 7.65 9.96
CA GLY A 15 5.91 8.88 10.61
C GLY A 15 5.64 8.84 12.13
N PRO A 16 6.00 9.93 12.84
CA PRO A 16 5.58 10.12 14.22
C PRO A 16 4.06 10.07 14.35
N PRO A 17 3.50 9.46 15.43
CA PRO A 17 2.05 9.31 15.59
C PRO A 17 1.27 10.62 15.38
N ALA A 18 1.70 11.72 15.99
CA ALA A 18 1.03 13.01 15.86
C ALA A 18 0.99 13.56 14.42
N GLU A 19 2.03 13.30 13.62
CA GLU A 19 2.06 13.71 12.21
C GLU A 19 1.14 12.82 11.36
N ILE A 20 1.08 11.53 11.67
CA ILE A 20 0.15 10.60 11.02
C ILE A 20 -1.30 10.95 11.35
N ASP A 21 -1.60 11.24 12.61
CA ASP A 21 -2.95 11.60 13.05
C ASP A 21 -3.44 12.87 12.33
N SER A 22 -2.60 13.92 12.28
CA SER A 22 -2.92 15.16 11.55
C SER A 22 -3.11 14.92 10.05
N LEU A 23 -2.27 14.08 9.43
CA LEU A 23 -2.41 13.76 8.01
C LEU A 23 -3.68 12.93 7.74
N MET A 24 -4.06 12.05 8.67
CA MET A 24 -5.29 11.27 8.57
C MET A 24 -6.53 12.14 8.67
N GLU A 25 -6.51 13.23 9.44
CA GLU A 25 -7.59 14.23 9.46
C GLU A 25 -7.75 14.88 8.08
N ASP A 26 -6.65 15.34 7.48
CA ASP A 26 -6.65 15.95 6.15
C ASP A 26 -7.13 14.98 5.07
N ILE A 27 -6.65 13.73 5.10
CA ILE A 27 -7.08 12.68 4.18
C ILE A 27 -8.57 12.41 4.38
N SER A 28 -9.05 12.21 5.62
CA SER A 28 -10.45 11.88 5.88
C SER A 28 -11.44 12.95 5.42
N ALA A 29 -11.00 14.22 5.31
CA ALA A 29 -11.82 15.35 4.88
C ALA A 29 -11.73 15.65 3.36
N ASP A 30 -10.97 14.86 2.60
CA ASP A 30 -10.72 15.13 1.19
C ASP A 30 -11.85 14.59 0.29
N ASP A 31 -12.63 15.51 -0.29
CA ASP A 31 -13.77 15.21 -1.18
C ASP A 31 -13.40 14.44 -2.47
N ARG A 32 -12.10 14.25 -2.78
CA ARG A 32 -11.64 13.48 -3.94
C ARG A 32 -11.81 11.97 -3.77
N HIS A 33 -12.07 11.48 -2.57
CA HIS A 33 -12.34 10.07 -2.32
C HIS A 33 -13.53 9.85 -1.39
N ASP A 34 -14.02 8.62 -1.37
CA ASP A 34 -14.99 8.15 -0.39
C ASP A 34 -14.50 6.83 0.25
N ARG A 35 -15.21 6.36 1.28
CA ARG A 35 -14.99 5.03 1.90
C ARG A 35 -13.55 4.76 2.38
N LEU A 36 -12.96 5.73 3.07
CA LEU A 36 -11.69 5.54 3.75
C LEU A 36 -11.75 4.37 4.74
N GLN A 37 -10.84 3.41 4.60
CA GLN A 37 -10.70 2.28 5.52
C GLN A 37 -9.24 2.13 5.94
N VAL A 38 -9.02 2.04 7.25
CA VAL A 38 -7.71 1.71 7.82
C VAL A 38 -7.54 0.19 7.81
N LEU A 39 -6.59 -0.30 7.01
CA LEU A 39 -6.33 -1.73 6.88
C LEU A 39 -5.41 -2.26 7.99
N VAL A 40 -4.41 -1.48 8.38
CA VAL A 40 -3.39 -1.88 9.36
C VAL A 40 -2.79 -0.65 10.05
N VAL A 41 -2.53 -0.74 11.35
CA VAL A 41 -1.75 0.25 12.11
C VAL A 41 -0.71 -0.49 12.92
N GLU A 42 0.56 -0.10 12.77
CA GLU A 42 1.68 -0.77 13.44
C GLU A 42 2.70 0.24 13.95
N GLN A 43 3.21 -0.01 15.16
CA GLN A 43 4.39 0.67 15.67
C GLN A 43 5.63 -0.09 15.21
N THR A 44 6.52 0.59 14.45
CA THR A 44 7.78 0.00 14.00
C THR A 44 8.96 0.88 14.40
N SER A 45 10.05 0.24 14.86
CA SER A 45 11.31 0.91 15.17
C SER A 45 12.18 1.15 13.93
N ARG A 46 11.78 0.60 12.77
CA ARG A 46 12.46 0.79 11.48
C ARG A 46 11.45 1.20 10.42
N ARG A 47 11.77 2.25 9.65
CA ARG A 47 10.99 2.63 8.48
C ARG A 47 11.07 1.50 7.44
N SER A 48 9.94 0.88 7.13
CA SER A 48 9.85 -0.12 6.07
C SER A 48 9.90 0.53 4.69
N PHE A 49 9.59 1.83 4.62
CA PHE A 49 9.57 2.67 3.41
C PHE A 49 10.48 3.92 3.55
N GLY A 50 11.55 3.83 4.36
CA GLY A 50 12.34 4.99 4.80
C GLY A 50 13.07 5.80 3.73
N ASP A 51 13.32 5.23 2.55
CA ASP A 51 14.04 5.90 1.46
C ASP A 51 13.16 6.90 0.66
N TRP A 52 11.91 7.17 1.08
CA TRP A 52 10.90 7.80 0.23
C TRP A 52 10.16 8.94 0.93
N LYS A 53 9.98 10.08 0.25
CA LYS A 53 9.07 11.15 0.72
C LYS A 53 7.59 10.87 0.38
N MET A 54 7.29 10.36 -0.82
CA MET A 54 5.98 9.77 -1.23
C MET A 54 6.13 9.08 -2.59
N GLY A 55 6.39 7.77 -2.62
CA GLY A 55 6.42 6.99 -3.87
C GLY A 55 5.02 6.69 -4.42
N PHE A 56 4.80 6.82 -5.73
CA PHE A 56 3.53 6.52 -6.43
C PHE A 56 3.69 5.32 -7.37
N GLY A 57 2.72 4.40 -7.37
CA GLY A 57 2.70 3.23 -8.23
C GLY A 57 1.32 2.91 -8.79
N MET A 58 1.27 2.45 -10.03
CA MET A 58 0.06 1.86 -10.64
C MET A 58 0.36 0.37 -10.92
N PRO A 59 0.04 -0.54 -9.99
CA PRO A 59 0.15 -1.97 -10.24
C PRO A 59 -0.76 -2.33 -11.42
N LYS A 60 -0.21 -3.02 -12.42
CA LYS A 60 -1.01 -3.56 -13.51
C LYS A 60 -1.69 -4.83 -13.01
N GLU A 61 -2.89 -5.10 -13.51
CA GLU A 61 -3.52 -6.41 -13.35
C GLU A 61 -2.53 -7.50 -13.78
N THR A 62 -2.21 -8.40 -12.85
CA THR A 62 -1.54 -9.64 -13.21
C THR A 62 -2.58 -10.52 -13.90
N ARG A 63 -2.42 -10.77 -15.21
CA ARG A 63 -3.25 -11.77 -15.88
C ARG A 63 -3.19 -13.07 -15.07
N PRO A 64 -4.33 -13.71 -14.75
CA PRO A 64 -4.32 -15.04 -14.17
C PRO A 64 -3.55 -15.92 -15.16
N THR A 65 -2.37 -16.40 -14.77
CA THR A 65 -1.53 -17.23 -15.63
C THR A 65 -2.07 -18.65 -15.76
N GLY A 66 -3.25 -18.94 -15.18
CA GLY A 66 -3.79 -20.29 -15.04
C GLY A 66 -3.01 -21.14 -14.02
N VAL A 67 -2.04 -20.54 -13.33
CA VAL A 67 -1.31 -21.18 -12.24
C VAL A 67 -2.10 -20.98 -10.96
N ASP A 68 -2.62 -22.07 -10.42
CA ASP A 68 -3.33 -22.08 -9.15
C ASP A 68 -2.42 -21.50 -8.04
N GLY A 69 -2.87 -20.44 -7.37
CA GLY A 69 -2.11 -19.78 -6.30
C GLY A 69 -1.35 -18.50 -6.67
N VAL A 70 -1.41 -17.99 -7.91
CA VAL A 70 -0.96 -16.62 -8.20
C VAL A 70 -2.03 -15.65 -7.69
N ARG A 71 -1.82 -15.14 -6.47
CA ARG A 71 -2.71 -14.17 -5.83
C ARG A 71 -2.33 -12.75 -6.23
N ASP A 72 -3.34 -11.93 -6.46
CA ASP A 72 -3.16 -10.50 -6.70
C ASP A 72 -3.08 -9.80 -5.34
N SER A 73 -1.87 -9.42 -4.91
CA SER A 73 -1.65 -8.78 -3.61
C SER A 73 -2.50 -7.51 -3.43
N PHE A 74 -2.91 -6.83 -4.51
CA PHE A 74 -3.79 -5.66 -4.38
C PHE A 74 -5.20 -6.10 -3.98
N ASP A 75 -5.72 -7.18 -4.55
CA ASP A 75 -7.03 -7.72 -4.19
C ASP A 75 -7.02 -8.29 -2.77
N ASP A 76 -5.89 -8.86 -2.33
CA ASP A 76 -5.69 -9.30 -0.94
C ASP A 76 -5.71 -8.11 0.04
N LEU A 77 -5.26 -6.91 -0.36
CA LEU A 77 -5.36 -5.71 0.47
C LEU A 77 -6.78 -5.15 0.56
N THR A 78 -7.57 -5.24 -0.51
CA THR A 78 -8.94 -4.69 -0.54
C THR A 78 -10.00 -5.68 -0.05
N SER A 79 -9.72 -6.98 -0.16
CA SER A 79 -10.67 -8.06 0.16
C SER A 79 -10.24 -8.90 1.36
N GLY A 80 -9.02 -8.68 1.86
CA GLY A 80 -8.42 -9.41 2.97
C GLY A 80 -9.34 -9.40 4.19
N SER A 81 -9.68 -10.59 4.67
CA SER A 81 -10.59 -10.75 5.82
C SER A 81 -9.83 -10.85 7.14
N SER A 82 -8.51 -11.03 7.07
CA SER A 82 -7.62 -11.16 8.21
C SER A 82 -6.46 -10.18 8.16
N TYR A 83 -6.00 -9.77 9.34
CA TYR A 83 -4.83 -8.92 9.51
C TYR A 83 -3.56 -9.51 8.87
N ASP A 84 -3.36 -10.83 8.96
CA ASP A 84 -2.17 -11.50 8.41
C ASP A 84 -2.13 -11.48 6.88
N GLU A 85 -3.28 -11.57 6.22
CA GLU A 85 -3.40 -11.44 4.75
C GLU A 85 -3.03 -10.03 4.30
N VAL A 86 -3.63 -9.02 4.94
CA VAL A 86 -3.35 -7.61 4.67
C VAL A 86 -1.86 -7.29 4.89
N ARG A 87 -1.29 -7.76 6.00
CA ARG A 87 0.12 -7.53 6.34
C ARG A 87 1.07 -8.18 5.34
N ARG A 88 0.76 -9.41 4.90
CA ARG A 88 1.56 -10.10 3.87
C ARG A 88 1.52 -9.35 2.55
N ALA A 89 0.33 -8.97 2.10
CA ALA A 89 0.16 -8.24 0.85
C ALA A 89 0.88 -6.88 0.88
N ALA A 90 0.85 -6.18 2.02
CA ALA A 90 1.63 -4.96 2.25
C ALA A 90 3.15 -5.19 2.10
N GLN A 91 3.67 -6.30 2.63
CA GLN A 91 5.08 -6.67 2.50
C GLN A 91 5.45 -6.98 1.04
N ASP A 92 4.60 -7.70 0.32
CA ASP A 92 4.80 -8.01 -1.09
C ASP A 92 4.92 -6.74 -1.94
N PHE A 93 4.06 -5.73 -1.69
CA PHE A 93 4.18 -4.43 -2.36
C PHE A 93 5.45 -3.67 -1.99
N SER A 94 5.87 -3.69 -0.72
CA SER A 94 7.14 -3.08 -0.31
C SER A 94 8.32 -3.68 -1.08
N ILE A 95 8.32 -5.01 -1.27
CA ILE A 95 9.36 -5.73 -2.03
C ILE A 95 9.28 -5.38 -3.52
N TRP A 96 8.10 -5.52 -4.14
CA TRP A 96 7.89 -5.22 -5.56
C TRP A 96 8.36 -3.80 -5.91
N PHE A 97 8.02 -2.83 -5.07
CA PHE A 97 8.34 -1.44 -5.29
C PHE A 97 9.85 -1.17 -5.19
N LYS A 98 10.52 -1.74 -4.18
CA LYS A 98 11.99 -1.69 -4.04
C LYS A 98 12.72 -2.33 -5.24
N VAL A 99 12.17 -3.41 -5.79
CA VAL A 99 12.72 -4.04 -7.00
C VAL A 99 12.51 -3.15 -8.23
N LYS A 100 11.32 -2.55 -8.37
CA LYS A 100 11.00 -1.72 -9.53
C LYS A 100 11.84 -0.45 -9.62
N GLU A 101 12.13 0.21 -8.51
CA GLU A 101 13.01 1.39 -8.50
C GLU A 101 14.45 1.05 -8.87
N ARG A 102 14.99 -0.06 -8.35
CA ARG A 102 16.34 -0.51 -8.71
C ARG A 102 16.49 -0.79 -10.21
N ALA A 103 15.40 -1.16 -10.88
CA ALA A 103 15.38 -1.38 -12.32
C ALA A 103 15.29 -0.09 -13.16
N ILE A 104 14.96 1.06 -12.56
CA ILE A 104 14.84 2.37 -13.25
C ILE A 104 16.13 3.20 -13.13
N SER A 105 17.05 2.84 -12.22
CA SER A 105 18.40 3.42 -12.17
C SER A 105 19.33 2.76 -13.19
N TYR A 106 19.28 3.19 -14.45
CA TYR A 106 20.31 2.93 -15.48
C TYR A 106 20.48 4.13 -16.41
#